data_AF-A0A5B6WW35-F1
#
_entry.id   AF-A0A5B6WW35-F1
#
_cell.length_a   1.000
_cell.length_b   1.000
_cell.length_c   1.000
_cell.angle_alpha   90.00
_cell.angle_beta   90.00
_cell.angle_gamma   90.00
#
_symmetry.space_group_name_H-M   'P 1'
#
loop_
_entity.id
_entity.type
_entity.pdbx_description
1 polymer ?
#
loop_
_entity_poly.entity_id
_entity_poly.type
_entity_poly.pdbx_seq_one_letter_code
_entity_poly.pdbx_strand_id
1 'polypeptide(L)'
;MTDLGVMTCFLGMEVNQSNQDIFISQHAFALKILNRFCMSNCKTLTSSGNQERVDEKEYRSLVGCLLYLTATRSDIMYVVSLLSRFMHCWDVSHFKATKRILRYFEKGNELKLIGYSDSDWAGSVDDMKSTSGYFFTLGSSVFCWSSKKEQTVTQSTAKAEYIAAAAAVNQAIWLRKLLTIESRADIQSAVAIAKNPIFHGKTKHFKIKFHFVREVEQLKEVSLVHCSSENQLADILTKSLGTTRFEALRSKIGVCCIQSKDEC
;
A
#
# COMPACT_ATOMS: atom_id res chain seq x y z
N MET A 1 -35.34 32.70 13.51
CA MET A 1 -34.28 31.99 12.76
C MET A 1 -33.85 30.85 13.66
N THR A 2 -34.14 29.60 13.29
CA THR A 2 -33.89 28.43 14.12
C THR A 2 -32.43 28.02 13.99
N ASP A 3 -31.71 27.95 15.10
CA ASP A 3 -30.34 27.44 15.13
C ASP A 3 -30.38 25.90 14.96
N LEU A 4 -29.69 25.38 13.95
CA LEU A 4 -29.58 23.95 13.64
C LEU A 4 -28.34 23.31 14.29
N GLY A 5 -27.61 24.06 15.10
CA GLY A 5 -26.38 23.62 15.74
C GLY A 5 -25.17 23.64 14.81
N VAL A 6 -24.14 22.88 15.19
CA VAL A 6 -22.87 22.83 14.46
C VAL A 6 -23.09 22.27 13.05
N MET A 7 -22.62 23.00 12.03
CA MET A 7 -22.75 22.61 10.63
C MET A 7 -22.07 21.27 10.36
N THR A 8 -22.85 20.28 9.94
CA THR A 8 -22.39 18.92 9.58
C THR A 8 -22.31 18.69 8.08
N CYS A 9 -23.00 19.51 7.29
CA CYS A 9 -23.02 19.41 5.84
C CYS A 9 -23.22 20.78 5.19
N PHE A 10 -22.47 21.06 4.11
CA PHE A 10 -22.62 22.26 3.31
C PHE A 10 -22.51 21.92 1.83
N LEU A 11 -23.54 22.26 1.03
CA LEU A 11 -23.63 21.93 -0.40
C LEU A 11 -23.47 20.44 -0.74
N GLY A 12 -23.64 19.53 0.23
CA GLY A 12 -23.38 18.09 0.04
C GLY A 12 -21.92 17.68 0.29
N MET A 13 -21.10 18.57 0.85
CA MET A 13 -19.83 18.25 1.49
C MET A 13 -20.06 17.97 2.97
N GLU A 14 -19.43 16.92 3.49
CA GLU A 14 -19.39 16.59 4.90
C GLU A 14 -18.45 17.56 5.62
N VAL A 15 -18.89 18.11 6.75
CA VAL A 15 -18.11 19.03 7.58
C VAL A 15 -18.00 18.43 8.97
N ASN A 16 -16.78 18.17 9.42
CA ASN A 16 -16.49 17.70 10.76
C ASN A 16 -15.70 18.78 11.50
N GLN A 17 -16.33 19.39 12.50
CA GLN A 17 -15.76 20.51 13.25
C GLN A 17 -15.32 20.01 14.63
N SER A 18 -14.04 20.21 14.93
CA SER A 18 -13.43 19.96 16.24
C SER A 18 -13.05 21.30 16.88
N ASN A 19 -12.65 21.27 18.15
CA ASN A 19 -12.23 22.48 18.86
C ASN A 19 -10.95 23.13 18.28
N GLN A 20 -10.21 22.42 17.43
CA GLN A 20 -8.93 22.88 16.87
C GLN A 20 -9.01 23.06 15.35
N ASP A 21 -9.74 22.19 14.65
CA ASP A 21 -9.75 22.15 13.19
C ASP A 21 -11.15 21.89 12.60
N ILE A 22 -11.33 22.29 11.35
CA ILE A 22 -12.49 21.97 10.51
C ILE A 22 -12.04 21.08 9.36
N PHE A 23 -12.60 19.87 9.29
CA PHE A 23 -12.37 18.94 8.20
C PHE A 23 -13.54 18.93 7.23
N ILE A 24 -13.26 19.09 5.94
CA ILE A 24 -14.27 19.09 4.87
C ILE A 24 -13.99 17.93 3.93
N SER A 25 -15.02 17.13 3.64
CA SER A 25 -14.92 15.91 2.85
C SER A 25 -16.04 15.80 1.82
N GLN A 26 -15.75 15.17 0.68
CA GLN A 26 -16.74 14.75 -0.32
C GLN A 26 -16.78 13.22 -0.44
N HIS A 27 -16.43 12.48 0.60
CA HIS A 27 -16.28 11.03 0.58
C HIS A 27 -17.57 10.30 0.15
N ALA A 28 -18.73 10.61 0.75
CA ALA A 28 -20.00 10.01 0.30
C ALA A 28 -20.31 10.32 -1.17
N PHE A 29 -19.96 11.52 -1.65
CA PHE A 29 -20.15 11.89 -3.05
C PHE A 29 -19.21 11.10 -3.97
N ALA A 30 -17.94 10.92 -3.60
CA ALA A 30 -16.99 10.10 -4.34
C ALA A 30 -17.48 8.64 -4.47
N LEU A 31 -17.95 8.03 -3.38
CA LEU A 31 -18.54 6.69 -3.39
C LEU A 31 -19.80 6.61 -4.28
N LYS A 32 -20.66 7.64 -4.23
CA LYS A 32 -21.84 7.72 -5.09
C LYS A 32 -21.47 7.74 -6.58
N ILE A 33 -20.44 8.49 -6.97
CA ILE A 33 -19.94 8.52 -8.35
C ILE A 33 -19.37 7.15 -8.74
N LEU A 34 -18.56 6.53 -7.89
CA LEU A 34 -18.00 5.19 -8.16
C LEU A 34 -19.08 4.16 -8.44
N ASN A 35 -20.12 4.10 -7.60
CA ASN A 35 -21.26 3.22 -7.80
C ASN A 35 -22.03 3.55 -9.09
N ARG A 36 -22.24 4.83 -9.38
CA ARG A 36 -23.02 5.29 -10.54
C ARG A 36 -22.40 4.89 -11.88
N PHE A 37 -21.07 4.91 -11.98
CA PHE A 37 -20.35 4.59 -13.21
C PHE A 37 -19.80 3.15 -13.23
N CYS A 38 -20.36 2.26 -12.40
CA CYS A 38 -19.98 0.85 -12.29
C CYS A 38 -18.47 0.63 -12.04
N MET A 39 -17.84 1.54 -11.29
CA MET A 39 -16.42 1.52 -10.94
C MET A 39 -16.18 0.96 -9.53
N SER A 40 -17.13 0.20 -9.00
CA SER A 40 -17.02 -0.46 -7.70
C SER A 40 -16.50 -1.89 -7.91
N ASN A 41 -15.33 -2.23 -7.37
CA ASN A 41 -14.60 -3.50 -7.51
C ASN A 41 -13.94 -3.76 -8.89
N CYS A 42 -13.58 -2.72 -9.64
CA CYS A 42 -12.98 -2.84 -10.96
C CYS A 42 -11.47 -3.19 -10.88
N LYS A 43 -11.13 -4.48 -10.94
CA LYS A 43 -9.74 -4.97 -11.03
C LYS A 43 -8.96 -4.38 -12.23
N THR A 44 -7.65 -4.38 -12.06
CA THR A 44 -6.61 -3.85 -12.94
C THR A 44 -6.79 -4.22 -14.40
N LEU A 45 -6.60 -3.22 -15.28
CA LEU A 45 -6.44 -3.28 -16.73
C LEU A 45 -6.40 -4.68 -17.36
N THR A 46 -7.56 -5.27 -17.67
CA THR A 46 -7.67 -6.13 -18.83
C THR A 46 -8.01 -5.26 -20.03
N SER A 47 -7.07 -5.13 -20.96
CA SER A 47 -7.34 -4.64 -22.31
C SER A 47 -8.13 -5.71 -23.08
N SER A 48 -9.33 -6.03 -22.63
CA SER A 48 -10.27 -6.85 -23.40
C SER A 48 -11.26 -5.90 -24.05
N GLY A 49 -11.13 -5.82 -25.38
CA GLY A 49 -11.89 -4.93 -26.23
C GLY A 49 -13.39 -5.05 -26.01
N ASN A 50 -14.03 -3.89 -26.05
CA ASN A 50 -15.12 -3.59 -26.97
C ASN A 50 -15.10 -2.07 -27.12
N GLN A 51 -15.20 -1.57 -28.36
CA GLN A 51 -15.41 -0.14 -28.60
C GLN A 51 -16.83 0.20 -28.13
N GLU A 52 -17.02 0.35 -26.82
CA GLU A 52 -18.24 0.92 -26.28
C GLU A 52 -18.35 2.34 -26.83
N ARG A 53 -19.37 2.57 -27.67
CA ARG A 53 -19.78 3.92 -28.06
C ARG A 53 -20.02 4.70 -26.78
N VAL A 54 -19.18 5.71 -26.53
CA VAL A 54 -19.28 6.55 -25.35
C VAL A 54 -20.47 7.49 -25.54
N ASP A 55 -21.49 7.35 -24.70
CA ASP A 55 -22.62 8.29 -24.67
C ASP A 55 -22.12 9.67 -24.22
N GLU A 56 -22.42 10.69 -25.02
CA GLU A 56 -22.14 12.11 -24.77
C GLU A 56 -22.60 12.54 -23.37
N LYS A 57 -23.81 12.10 -23.01
CA LYS A 57 -24.42 12.45 -21.72
C LYS A 57 -23.64 11.84 -20.57
N GLU A 58 -23.14 10.62 -20.75
CA GLU A 58 -22.36 9.91 -19.74
C GLU A 58 -20.99 10.57 -19.54
N TYR A 59 -20.28 10.91 -20.62
CA TYR A 59 -19.00 11.63 -20.54
C TYR A 59 -19.16 12.98 -19.83
N ARG A 60 -20.11 13.82 -20.27
CA ARG A 60 -20.37 15.14 -19.68
C ARG A 60 -20.77 15.05 -18.22
N SER A 61 -21.67 14.10 -17.90
CA SER A 61 -22.08 13.89 -16.52
C SER A 61 -20.91 13.47 -15.64
N LEU A 62 -20.01 12.62 -16.14
CA LEU A 62 -18.85 12.18 -15.38
C LEU A 62 -17.87 13.32 -15.14
N VAL A 63 -17.53 14.10 -16.16
CA VAL A 63 -16.61 15.24 -15.98
C VAL A 63 -17.23 16.30 -15.06
N GLY A 64 -18.54 16.55 -15.13
CA GLY A 64 -19.24 17.42 -14.18
C GLY A 64 -19.16 16.93 -12.73
N CYS A 65 -19.31 15.62 -12.52
CA CYS A 65 -19.10 15.00 -11.20
C CYS A 65 -17.66 15.16 -10.71
N LEU A 66 -16.67 14.96 -11.59
CA LEU A 66 -15.26 15.13 -11.27
C LEU A 66 -14.89 16.59 -10.97
N LEU A 67 -15.47 17.55 -11.70
CA LEU A 67 -15.33 18.98 -11.44
C LEU A 67 -15.82 19.32 -10.04
N TYR A 68 -16.96 18.78 -9.61
CA TYR A 68 -17.46 19.01 -8.26
C TYR A 68 -16.52 18.43 -7.18
N LEU A 69 -15.88 17.28 -7.44
CA LEU A 69 -14.89 16.69 -6.53
C LEU A 69 -13.62 17.55 -6.36
N THR A 70 -13.27 18.40 -7.33
CA THR A 70 -12.07 19.25 -7.23
C THR A 70 -12.11 20.22 -6.06
N ALA A 71 -13.28 20.51 -5.51
CA ALA A 71 -13.45 21.38 -4.35
C ALA A 71 -12.73 20.84 -3.09
N THR A 72 -12.64 19.52 -2.91
CA THR A 72 -11.86 18.88 -1.83
C THR A 72 -10.66 18.08 -2.35
N ARG A 73 -10.50 17.94 -3.66
CA ARG A 73 -9.46 17.13 -4.33
C ARG A 73 -8.70 17.95 -5.37
N SER A 74 -7.86 18.87 -4.89
CA SER A 74 -7.03 19.73 -5.74
C SER A 74 -6.03 18.93 -6.61
N ASP A 75 -5.66 17.74 -6.17
CA ASP A 75 -4.74 16.81 -6.85
C ASP A 75 -5.24 16.33 -8.22
N ILE A 76 -6.56 16.27 -8.44
CA ILE A 76 -7.15 15.92 -9.75
C ILE A 76 -7.53 17.15 -10.60
N MET A 77 -7.41 18.37 -10.05
CA MET A 77 -7.94 19.59 -10.67
C MET A 77 -7.41 19.82 -12.09
N TYR A 78 -6.10 19.63 -12.30
CA TYR A 78 -5.47 19.84 -13.60
C TYR A 78 -6.04 18.88 -14.66
N VAL A 79 -6.04 17.57 -14.37
CA VAL A 79 -6.47 16.56 -15.35
C VAL A 79 -7.96 16.67 -15.65
N VAL A 80 -8.79 17.01 -14.65
CA VAL A 80 -10.23 17.23 -14.85
C VAL A 80 -10.48 18.48 -15.68
N SER A 81 -9.75 19.57 -15.41
CA SER A 81 -9.84 20.83 -16.19
C SER A 81 -9.36 20.65 -17.63
N LEU A 82 -8.44 19.73 -17.89
CA LEU A 82 -8.03 19.37 -19.24
C LEU A 82 -9.15 18.59 -19.95
N LEU A 83 -9.74 17.59 -19.28
CA LEU A 83 -10.82 16.77 -19.84
C LEU A 83 -12.10 17.58 -20.08
N SER A 84 -12.36 18.61 -19.28
CA SER A 84 -13.51 19.50 -19.48
C SER A 84 -13.43 20.36 -20.74
N ARG A 85 -12.26 20.47 -21.38
CA ARG A 85 -12.13 21.14 -22.68
C ARG A 85 -12.75 20.31 -23.82
N PHE A 86 -12.85 19.00 -23.63
CA PHE A 86 -13.36 18.06 -24.62
C PHE A 86 -14.84 17.72 -24.43
N MET A 87 -15.64 18.64 -23.86
CA MET A 87 -17.09 18.44 -23.63
C MET A 87 -17.91 18.30 -24.90
N HIS A 88 -17.46 18.92 -26.00
CA HIS A 88 -18.14 18.90 -27.30
C HIS A 88 -17.46 18.00 -28.33
N CYS A 89 -16.26 17.47 -28.02
CA CYS A 89 -15.45 16.66 -28.91
C CYS A 89 -14.67 15.59 -28.13
N TRP A 90 -15.41 14.68 -27.48
CA TRP A 90 -14.82 13.58 -26.71
C TRP A 90 -14.45 12.40 -27.63
N ASP A 91 -13.55 11.57 -27.14
CA ASP A 91 -13.15 10.31 -27.77
C ASP A 91 -13.06 9.23 -26.69
N VAL A 92 -12.99 7.96 -27.09
CA VAL A 92 -12.75 6.81 -26.22
C VAL A 92 -11.54 7.05 -25.31
N SER A 93 -10.50 7.74 -25.81
CA SER A 93 -9.31 8.10 -25.04
C SER A 93 -9.64 9.03 -23.86
N HIS A 94 -10.46 10.05 -24.08
CA HIS A 94 -10.91 10.99 -23.05
C HIS A 94 -11.77 10.30 -21.98
N PHE A 95 -12.68 9.41 -22.40
CA PHE A 95 -13.53 8.68 -21.46
C PHE A 95 -12.75 7.61 -20.66
N LYS A 96 -11.74 6.99 -21.26
CA LYS A 96 -10.80 6.13 -20.52
C LYS A 96 -10.04 6.95 -19.47
N ALA A 97 -9.63 8.18 -19.78
CA ALA A 97 -8.96 9.05 -18.83
C ALA A 97 -9.86 9.44 -17.65
N THR A 98 -11.14 9.77 -17.87
CA THR A 98 -12.09 10.02 -16.77
C THR A 98 -12.30 8.77 -15.90
N LYS A 99 -12.43 7.58 -16.50
CA LYS A 99 -12.50 6.31 -15.75
C LYS A 99 -11.21 6.01 -14.96
N ARG A 100 -10.02 6.42 -15.43
CA ARG A 100 -8.77 6.31 -14.67
C ARG A 100 -8.78 7.17 -13.41
N ILE A 101 -9.34 8.37 -13.48
CA ILE A 101 -9.51 9.24 -12.30
C ILE A 101 -10.45 8.59 -11.28
N LEU A 102 -11.54 7.96 -11.74
CA LEU A 102 -12.41 7.20 -10.83
C LEU A 102 -11.68 6.04 -10.13
N ARG A 103 -10.86 5.27 -10.85
CA ARG A 103 -10.06 4.19 -10.23
C ARG A 103 -9.10 4.70 -9.17
N TYR A 104 -8.61 5.93 -9.31
CA TYR A 104 -7.76 6.56 -8.32
C TYR A 104 -8.52 6.83 -7.01
N PHE A 105 -9.82 7.10 -7.07
CA PHE A 105 -10.70 7.21 -5.90
C PHE A 105 -11.17 5.86 -5.35
N GLU A 106 -11.41 4.86 -6.21
CA GLU A 106 -11.70 3.48 -5.79
C GLU A 106 -10.53 2.87 -5.02
N LYS A 107 -9.31 3.20 -5.45
CA LYS A 107 -8.07 2.94 -4.69
C LYS A 107 -7.85 3.90 -3.53
N GLY A 108 -8.93 4.48 -2.98
CA GLY A 108 -9.04 4.70 -1.54
C GLY A 108 -9.02 3.37 -0.79
N ASN A 109 -8.05 2.51 -1.08
CA ASN A 109 -7.63 1.52 -0.11
C ASN A 109 -7.22 2.34 1.11
N GLU A 110 -7.61 1.92 2.31
CA GLU A 110 -6.77 2.22 3.46
C GLU A 110 -5.33 2.00 2.99
N LEU A 111 -4.53 3.06 2.94
CA LEU A 111 -3.13 3.03 2.53
C LEU A 111 -2.38 2.29 3.63
N LYS A 112 -2.62 0.99 3.68
CA LYS A 112 -2.16 0.10 4.71
C LYS A 112 -0.75 -0.26 4.35
N LEU A 113 0.16 0.18 5.21
CA LEU A 113 1.55 -0.18 5.11
C LEU A 113 1.70 -1.65 5.53
N ILE A 114 1.97 -2.52 4.56
CA ILE A 114 2.22 -3.94 4.82
C ILE A 114 3.70 -4.21 4.56
N GLY A 115 4.38 -4.73 5.58
CA GLY A 115 5.76 -5.19 5.51
C GLY A 115 5.83 -6.71 5.41
N TYR A 116 6.84 -7.23 4.74
CA TYR A 116 7.22 -8.65 4.72
C TYR A 116 8.66 -8.74 5.18
N SER A 117 8.99 -9.71 6.04
CA SER A 117 10.35 -9.88 6.56
C SER A 117 10.72 -11.35 6.65
N ASP A 118 11.93 -11.69 6.20
CA ASP A 118 12.49 -13.04 6.24
C ASP A 118 14.01 -13.02 6.47
N SER A 119 14.59 -14.18 6.79
CA SER A 119 16.04 -14.40 6.81
C SER A 119 16.41 -15.83 6.43
N ASP A 120 17.57 -16.04 5.81
CA ASP A 120 18.02 -17.36 5.30
C ASP A 120 18.78 -18.25 6.31
N TRP A 121 19.00 -17.78 7.54
CA TRP A 121 19.86 -18.37 8.60
C TRP A 121 21.11 -19.12 8.11
N ALA A 122 22.28 -18.49 8.28
CA ALA A 122 23.57 -19.05 7.85
C ALA A 122 23.61 -19.42 6.35
N GLY A 123 22.90 -18.66 5.51
CA GLY A 123 22.85 -18.90 4.07
C GLY A 123 24.17 -18.65 3.33
N SER A 124 25.10 -17.88 3.89
CA SER A 124 26.43 -17.70 3.30
C SER A 124 27.37 -18.85 3.66
N VAL A 125 27.82 -19.59 2.66
CA VAL A 125 28.75 -20.72 2.85
C VAL A 125 30.14 -20.27 3.34
N ASP A 126 30.58 -19.07 2.96
CA ASP A 126 31.92 -18.58 3.27
C ASP A 126 32.12 -18.19 4.74
N ASP A 127 31.11 -17.54 5.35
CA ASP A 127 31.21 -17.00 6.71
C ASP A 127 30.04 -17.37 7.63
N MET A 128 29.12 -18.22 7.16
CA MET A 128 27.93 -18.69 7.88
C MET A 128 27.03 -17.55 8.38
N LYS A 129 27.12 -16.37 7.77
CA LYS A 129 26.25 -15.24 8.11
C LYS A 129 24.93 -15.33 7.35
N SER A 130 23.88 -14.93 8.04
CA SER A 130 22.53 -14.86 7.50
C SER A 130 22.35 -13.61 6.63
N THR A 131 21.44 -13.67 5.67
CA THR A 131 20.90 -12.56 4.90
C THR A 131 19.51 -12.25 5.40
N SER A 132 19.29 -11.01 5.82
CA SER A 132 17.97 -10.49 6.19
C SER A 132 17.37 -9.76 5.01
N GLY A 133 16.07 -9.93 4.80
CA GLY A 133 15.35 -9.27 3.72
C GLY A 133 13.99 -8.73 4.17
N TYR A 134 13.58 -7.60 3.60
CA TYR A 134 12.22 -7.09 3.77
C TYR A 134 11.67 -6.42 2.51
N PHE A 135 10.34 -6.41 2.39
CA PHE A 135 9.57 -5.59 1.45
C PHE A 135 8.52 -4.77 2.19
N PHE A 136 8.20 -3.60 1.65
CA PHE A 136 7.02 -2.83 2.03
C PHE A 136 6.15 -2.57 0.80
N THR A 137 4.86 -2.82 0.97
CA THR A 137 3.83 -2.50 0.01
C THR A 137 2.94 -1.38 0.53
N LEU A 138 2.44 -0.58 -0.41
CA LEU A 138 1.37 0.36 -0.21
C LEU A 138 0.27 0.00 -1.21
N GLY A 139 -0.85 -0.54 -0.71
CA GLY A 139 -1.85 -1.17 -1.57
C GLY A 139 -1.26 -2.39 -2.30
N SER A 140 -1.38 -2.42 -3.64
CA SER A 140 -0.94 -3.53 -4.49
C SER A 140 0.53 -3.44 -4.94
N SER A 141 1.26 -2.40 -4.54
CA SER A 141 2.56 -2.07 -5.11
C SER A 141 3.65 -2.10 -4.05
N VAL A 142 4.73 -2.81 -4.35
CA VAL A 142 5.99 -2.77 -3.58
C VAL A 142 6.70 -1.45 -3.89
N PHE A 143 7.18 -0.76 -2.86
CA PHE A 143 7.88 0.53 -3.04
C PHE A 143 9.16 0.67 -2.22
N CYS A 144 9.39 -0.19 -1.23
CA CYS A 144 10.61 -0.18 -0.43
C CYS A 144 11.06 -1.62 -0.14
N TRP A 145 12.36 -1.87 -0.25
CA TRP A 145 12.96 -3.19 -0.06
C TRP A 145 14.38 -3.10 0.45
N SER A 146 14.85 -4.18 1.07
CA SER A 146 16.25 -4.34 1.43
C SER A 146 16.61 -5.81 1.48
N SER A 147 17.79 -6.16 0.98
CA SER A 147 18.46 -7.43 1.22
C SER A 147 19.83 -7.12 1.79
N LYS A 148 20.14 -7.64 2.98
CA LYS A 148 21.36 -7.32 3.70
C LYS A 148 21.95 -8.55 4.38
N LYS A 149 23.19 -8.85 4.04
CA LYS A 149 24.01 -9.81 4.79
C LYS A 149 24.31 -9.27 6.19
N GLU A 150 24.03 -10.05 7.22
CA GLU A 150 24.29 -9.69 8.61
C GLU A 150 25.79 -9.62 8.88
N GLN A 151 26.18 -8.75 9.82
CA GLN A 151 27.59 -8.63 10.21
C GLN A 151 28.04 -9.72 11.18
N THR A 152 27.10 -10.29 11.93
CA THR A 152 27.36 -11.29 12.96
C THR A 152 26.67 -12.61 12.64
N VAL A 153 27.37 -13.72 12.83
CA VAL A 153 26.79 -15.07 12.72
C VAL A 153 25.73 -15.26 13.81
N THR A 154 24.55 -15.71 13.40
CA THR A 154 23.44 -16.01 14.31
C THR A 154 23.42 -17.49 14.65
N GLN A 155 23.29 -17.81 15.93
CA GLN A 155 23.34 -19.20 16.43
C GLN A 155 22.01 -19.97 16.32
N SER A 156 20.98 -19.38 15.73
CA SER A 156 19.66 -20.03 15.55
C SER A 156 18.84 -19.29 14.49
N THR A 157 17.99 -20.02 13.78
CA THR A 157 17.02 -19.47 12.80
C THR A 157 16.14 -18.39 13.43
N ALA A 158 15.56 -18.67 14.60
CA ALA A 158 14.71 -17.71 15.32
C ALA A 158 15.42 -16.37 15.60
N LYS A 159 16.72 -16.40 15.88
CA LYS A 159 17.54 -15.18 16.10
C LYS A 159 17.79 -14.41 14.80
N ALA A 160 17.97 -15.10 13.69
CA ALA A 160 18.12 -14.47 12.37
C ALA A 160 16.81 -13.79 11.94
N GLU A 161 15.69 -14.51 12.05
CA GLU A 161 14.36 -13.98 11.71
C GLU A 161 14.01 -12.80 12.61
N TYR A 162 14.41 -12.85 13.88
CA TYR A 162 14.25 -11.74 14.81
C TYR A 162 14.99 -10.48 14.37
N ILE A 163 16.24 -10.64 13.93
CA ILE A 163 17.06 -9.52 13.48
C ILE A 163 16.44 -8.88 12.23
N ALA A 164 15.96 -9.71 11.29
CA ALA A 164 15.24 -9.25 10.11
C ALA A 164 13.94 -8.50 10.50
N ALA A 165 13.13 -9.08 11.38
CA ALA A 165 11.88 -8.46 11.83
C ALA A 165 12.12 -7.12 12.54
N ALA A 166 13.16 -7.02 13.38
CA ALA A 166 13.53 -5.75 14.02
C ALA A 166 13.97 -4.69 12.99
N ALA A 167 14.66 -5.09 11.92
CA ALA A 167 15.01 -4.18 10.83
C ALA A 167 13.76 -3.70 10.08
N ALA A 168 12.81 -4.60 9.80
CA ALA A 168 11.54 -4.25 9.19
C ALA A 168 10.71 -3.31 10.10
N VAL A 169 10.66 -3.55 11.41
CA VAL A 169 9.94 -2.68 12.37
C VAL A 169 10.51 -1.26 12.35
N ASN A 170 11.84 -1.12 12.39
CA ASN A 170 12.48 0.20 12.28
C ASN A 170 12.10 0.92 10.99
N GLN A 171 12.13 0.18 9.87
CA GLN A 171 11.75 0.74 8.57
C GLN A 171 10.27 1.12 8.53
N ALA A 172 9.38 0.32 9.11
CA ALA A 172 7.96 0.60 9.18
C ALA A 172 7.65 1.88 9.96
N ILE A 173 8.30 2.09 11.11
CA ILE A 173 8.16 3.32 11.91
C ILE A 173 8.63 4.54 11.11
N TRP A 174 9.78 4.43 10.43
CA TRP A 174 10.28 5.51 9.59
C TRP A 174 9.32 5.83 8.43
N LEU A 175 8.81 4.80 7.75
CA LEU A 175 7.86 4.94 6.65
C LEU A 175 6.52 5.53 7.10
N ARG A 176 5.99 5.15 8.28
CA ARG A 176 4.77 5.75 8.83
C ARG A 176 4.92 7.24 9.06
N LYS A 177 6.06 7.66 9.63
CA LYS A 177 6.38 9.07 9.85
C LYS A 177 6.56 9.83 8.53
N LEU A 178 7.25 9.23 7.55
CA LEU A 178 7.50 9.85 6.25
C LEU A 178 6.22 10.01 5.43
N LEU A 179 5.37 8.98 5.40
CA LEU A 179 4.16 8.94 4.58
C LEU A 179 2.94 9.54 5.30
N THR A 180 3.10 9.99 6.55
CA THR A 180 2.00 10.51 7.40
C THR A 180 0.82 9.53 7.48
N ILE A 181 1.12 8.23 7.55
CA ILE A 181 0.11 7.18 7.63
C ILE A 181 -0.26 6.98 9.10
N GLU A 182 -1.47 7.39 9.48
CA GLU A 182 -1.98 7.19 10.84
C GLU A 182 -2.14 5.69 11.17
N SER A 183 -2.51 4.88 10.17
CA SER A 183 -2.76 3.44 10.36
C SER A 183 -1.52 2.69 10.84
N ARG A 184 -1.76 1.64 11.63
CA ARG A 184 -0.76 0.66 12.07
C ARG A 184 -0.13 -0.05 10.86
N ALA A 185 1.17 -0.28 10.90
CA ALA A 185 1.85 -1.11 9.89
C ALA A 185 1.75 -2.59 10.24
N ASP A 186 1.40 -3.45 9.30
CA ASP A 186 1.36 -4.90 9.50
C ASP A 186 2.60 -5.54 8.91
N ILE A 187 3.43 -6.16 9.74
CA ILE A 187 4.64 -6.87 9.30
C ILE A 187 4.38 -8.38 9.35
N GLN A 188 4.47 -8.99 8.18
CA GLN A 188 4.36 -10.41 7.94
C GLN A 188 5.74 -11.07 8.10
N SER A 189 5.90 -11.89 9.14
CA SER A 189 7.14 -12.60 9.44
C SER A 189 6.90 -14.09 9.68
N ALA A 190 7.90 -14.91 9.38
CA ALA A 190 7.83 -16.37 9.60
C ALA A 190 7.68 -16.72 11.11
N VAL A 191 8.17 -15.87 12.02
CA VAL A 191 7.97 -16.02 13.47
C VAL A 191 7.26 -14.80 14.05
N ALA A 192 6.08 -15.01 14.65
CA ALA A 192 5.36 -13.98 15.40
C ALA A 192 5.96 -13.87 16.81
N ILE A 193 7.01 -13.04 16.94
CA ILE A 193 7.88 -13.03 18.12
C ILE A 193 7.23 -12.40 19.37
N ALA A 194 6.28 -11.50 19.15
CA ALA A 194 5.46 -10.81 20.14
C ALA A 194 5.00 -11.61 21.36
N LYS A 195 4.59 -12.85 21.11
CA LYS A 195 3.71 -13.62 22.01
C LYS A 195 4.46 -14.58 22.94
N ASN A 196 5.75 -14.84 22.71
CA ASN A 196 6.51 -15.83 23.48
C ASN A 196 7.70 -15.19 24.23
N PRO A 197 7.59 -14.96 25.55
CA PRO A 197 8.66 -14.35 26.36
C PRO A 197 9.85 -15.28 26.66
N ILE A 198 9.84 -16.53 26.19
CA ILE A 198 10.73 -17.60 26.66
C ILE A 198 12.00 -17.73 25.79
N PHE A 199 12.64 -16.64 25.40
CA PHE A 199 13.95 -16.70 24.72
C PHE A 199 15.08 -16.19 25.62
N HIS A 200 15.86 -17.13 26.15
CA HIS A 200 17.02 -16.88 27.01
C HIS A 200 18.27 -16.52 26.20
N GLY A 201 18.22 -15.42 25.44
CA GLY A 201 19.36 -14.93 24.66
C GLY A 201 20.41 -14.23 25.54
N LYS A 202 21.66 -14.71 25.52
CA LYS A 202 22.78 -14.19 26.35
C LYS A 202 23.38 -12.84 25.90
N THR A 203 23.07 -12.35 24.69
CA THR A 203 23.70 -11.12 24.13
C THR A 203 22.84 -9.86 24.32
N LYS A 204 23.40 -8.81 24.94
CA LYS A 204 22.73 -7.52 25.22
C LYS A 204 22.08 -6.89 23.98
N HIS A 205 22.78 -6.87 22.84
CA HIS A 205 22.26 -6.30 21.58
C HIS A 205 20.97 -6.97 21.10
N PHE A 206 20.87 -8.30 21.27
CA PHE A 206 19.65 -9.03 20.93
C PHE A 206 18.49 -8.66 21.87
N LYS A 207 18.76 -8.57 23.18
CA LYS A 207 17.74 -8.16 24.16
C LYS A 207 17.20 -6.76 23.88
N ILE A 208 18.05 -5.82 23.48
CA ILE A 208 17.62 -4.45 23.15
C ILE A 208 16.64 -4.46 21.97
N LYS A 209 17.02 -5.13 20.86
CA LYS A 209 16.10 -5.29 19.71
C LYS A 209 14.81 -5.99 20.14
N PHE A 210 14.93 -7.03 20.98
CA PHE A 210 13.80 -7.77 21.57
C PHE A 210 12.78 -6.87 22.24
N HIS A 211 13.23 -6.10 23.23
CA HIS A 211 12.37 -5.20 23.98
C HIS A 211 11.79 -4.10 23.12
N PHE A 212 12.58 -3.52 22.21
CA PHE A 212 12.12 -2.46 21.31
C PHE A 212 10.93 -2.89 20.44
N VAL A 213 11.02 -4.03 19.74
CA VAL A 213 9.91 -4.49 18.89
C VAL A 213 8.65 -4.77 19.71
N ARG A 214 8.80 -5.32 20.92
CA ARG A 214 7.67 -5.56 21.82
C ARG A 214 7.01 -4.26 22.28
N GLU A 215 7.80 -3.24 22.61
CA GLU A 215 7.30 -1.93 22.99
C GLU A 215 6.49 -1.29 21.85
N VAL A 216 7.03 -1.28 20.63
CA VAL A 216 6.35 -0.75 19.44
C VAL A 216 5.03 -1.48 19.15
N GLU A 217 5.00 -2.79 19.36
CA GLU A 217 3.78 -3.58 19.21
C GLU A 217 2.75 -3.30 20.31
N GLN A 218 3.18 -3.15 21.56
CA GLN A 218 2.32 -2.78 22.69
C GLN A 218 1.71 -1.38 22.52
N LEU A 219 2.49 -0.44 21.96
CA LEU A 219 2.04 0.89 21.55
C LEU A 219 1.10 0.87 20.33
N LYS A 220 0.85 -0.32 19.74
CA LYS A 220 0.03 -0.53 18.54
C LYS A 220 0.52 0.23 17.31
N GLU A 221 1.79 0.61 17.26
CA GLU A 221 2.40 1.25 16.10
C GLU A 221 2.61 0.27 14.94
N VAL A 222 2.93 -0.99 15.28
CA VAL A 222 3.18 -2.07 14.33
C VAL A 222 2.48 -3.36 14.80
N SER A 223 1.99 -4.17 13.87
CA SER A 223 1.43 -5.50 14.11
C SER A 223 2.33 -6.57 13.55
N LEU A 224 2.76 -7.52 14.37
CA LEU A 224 3.47 -8.69 13.90
C LEU A 224 2.47 -9.80 13.58
N VAL A 225 2.41 -10.20 12.31
CA VAL A 225 1.50 -11.23 11.82
C VAL A 225 2.34 -12.40 11.31
N HIS A 226 1.99 -13.61 11.73
CA HIS A 226 2.65 -14.81 11.20
C HIS A 226 2.32 -14.96 9.71
N CYS A 227 3.35 -15.19 8.90
CA CYS A 227 3.24 -15.46 7.47
C CYS A 227 3.72 -16.86 7.16
N SER A 228 2.90 -17.63 6.44
CA SER A 228 3.32 -18.90 5.88
C SER A 228 4.38 -18.70 4.80
N SER A 229 5.26 -19.69 4.63
CA SER A 229 6.31 -19.65 3.60
C SER A 229 5.74 -19.39 2.21
N GLU A 230 4.58 -19.94 1.86
CA GLU A 230 3.95 -19.73 0.55
C GLU A 230 3.62 -18.26 0.24
N ASN A 231 3.31 -17.47 1.27
CA ASN A 231 2.94 -16.06 1.17
C ASN A 231 4.09 -15.11 1.51
N GLN A 232 5.24 -15.63 1.92
CA GLN A 232 6.40 -14.84 2.30
C GLN A 232 7.07 -14.23 1.06
N LEU A 233 6.77 -12.95 0.77
CA LEU A 233 7.38 -12.24 -0.36
C LEU A 233 8.86 -11.96 -0.15
N ALA A 234 9.33 -11.85 1.10
CA ALA A 234 10.73 -11.56 1.39
C ALA A 234 11.68 -12.74 1.09
N ASP A 235 11.15 -13.95 0.83
CA ASP A 235 11.95 -15.13 0.43
C ASP A 235 12.85 -14.84 -0.79
N ILE A 236 12.36 -14.06 -1.75
CA ILE A 236 13.12 -13.71 -2.97
C ILE A 236 14.36 -12.84 -2.66
N LEU A 237 14.40 -12.19 -1.49
CA LEU A 237 15.52 -11.34 -1.06
C LEU A 237 16.54 -12.09 -0.21
N THR A 238 16.20 -13.27 0.30
CA THR A 238 17.00 -13.99 1.29
C THR A 238 17.47 -15.34 0.77
N LYS A 239 16.70 -16.02 -0.09
CA LYS A 239 16.95 -17.40 -0.49
C LYS A 239 17.28 -17.52 -1.97
N SER A 240 18.11 -18.49 -2.30
CA SER A 240 18.24 -19.01 -3.66
C SER A 240 17.02 -19.88 -3.99
N LEU A 241 16.07 -19.31 -4.73
CA LEU A 241 14.81 -19.96 -5.05
C LEU A 241 14.89 -20.74 -6.37
N GLY A 242 14.22 -21.89 -6.42
CA GLY A 242 13.98 -22.59 -7.68
C GLY A 242 13.12 -21.75 -8.64
N THR A 243 13.29 -21.97 -9.94
CA THR A 243 12.71 -21.14 -11.02
C THR A 243 11.21 -20.87 -10.83
N THR A 244 10.41 -21.91 -10.58
CA THR A 244 8.95 -21.79 -10.42
C THR A 244 8.58 -20.87 -9.26
N ARG A 245 9.29 -20.97 -8.13
CA ARG A 245 9.04 -20.15 -6.94
C ARG A 245 9.50 -18.72 -7.16
N PHE A 246 10.68 -18.54 -7.78
CA PHE A 246 11.20 -17.24 -8.15
C PHE A 246 10.25 -16.48 -9.08
N GLU A 247 9.75 -17.11 -10.14
CA GLU A 247 8.81 -16.51 -11.09
C GLU A 247 7.48 -16.13 -10.42
N ALA A 248 6.94 -17.01 -9.56
CA ALA A 248 5.72 -16.73 -8.81
C ALA A 248 5.88 -15.51 -7.88
N LEU A 249 6.99 -15.41 -7.13
CA LEU A 249 7.26 -14.27 -6.26
C LEU A 249 7.54 -13.00 -7.07
N ARG A 250 8.32 -13.10 -8.15
CA ARG A 250 8.64 -12.01 -9.09
C ARG A 250 7.36 -11.38 -9.65
N SER A 251 6.39 -12.21 -10.05
CA SER A 251 5.08 -11.75 -10.50
C SER A 251 4.28 -11.07 -9.38
N LYS A 252 4.26 -11.65 -8.17
CA LYS A 252 3.56 -11.07 -7.00
C LYS A 252 4.11 -9.70 -6.58
N ILE A 253 5.41 -9.46 -6.72
CA ILE A 253 6.02 -8.15 -6.43
C ILE A 253 5.88 -7.14 -7.59
N GLY A 254 5.20 -7.51 -8.68
CA GLY A 254 4.88 -6.63 -9.79
C GLY A 254 5.98 -6.48 -10.85
N VAL A 255 7.01 -7.35 -10.85
CA VAL A 255 8.06 -7.33 -11.87
C VAL A 255 7.60 -8.18 -13.06
N CYS A 256 7.15 -7.50 -14.11
CA CYS A 256 6.72 -8.13 -15.37
C CYS A 256 7.58 -7.62 -16.54
N CYS A 257 7.79 -8.46 -17.55
CA CYS A 257 8.37 -7.98 -18.80
C CYS A 257 7.31 -7.17 -19.56
N ILE A 258 7.66 -5.93 -19.93
CA ILE A 258 6.86 -5.16 -20.87
C ILE A 258 7.16 -5.74 -22.24
N GLN A 259 6.16 -6.35 -22.88
CA GLN A 259 6.23 -6.58 -24.32
C GLN A 259 6.06 -5.20 -24.97
N SER A 260 7.15 -4.56 -25.36
CA SER A 260 7.06 -3.44 -26.30
C SER A 260 6.41 -4.00 -27.56
N LYS A 261 5.25 -3.47 -27.91
CA LYS A 261 4.89 -3.46 -29.32
C LYS A 261 5.86 -2.46 -29.94
N ASP A 262 6.85 -2.96 -30.65
CA ASP A 262 7.67 -2.14 -31.55
C ASP A 262 6.74 -1.61 -32.64
N GLU A 263 6.10 -0.47 -32.38
CA GLU A 263 5.48 0.38 -33.41
C GLU A 263 5.57 1.86 -32.97
N CYS A 264 6.70 2.49 -33.32
CA CYS A 264 6.76 3.58 -34.30
C CYS A 264 8.21 3.76 -34.76
#